data_AF-A0A7S1D4D7-F1
#
_entry.id   AF-A0A7S1D4D7-F1
#
_cell.length_a   1.000
_cell.length_b   1.000
_cell.length_c   1.000
_cell.angle_alpha   90.00
_cell.angle_beta   90.00
_cell.angle_gamma   90.00
#
_symmetry.space_group_name_H-M   'P 1'
#
loop_
_entity.id
_entity.type
_entity.pdbx_description
1 polymer ?
#
loop_
_entity_poly.entity_id
_entity_poly.type
_entity_poly.pdbx_seq_one_letter_code
_entity_poly.pdbx_strand_id
1 'polypeptide(L)'
;LSSEQKIDAIELNLACPNVIGKPIIAYDFEQMDSVLQAVSAIPNIATKPLGVKMPPYFDGPHFQQAAGILNKYKHVVKYVASINTIGNALAVDTVSESPVISSKGGLAGLSGRAVKYTALANVKQMRILLDDSIDVVGVGG
;
A
#
# COMPACT_ATOMS: atom_id res chain seq x y z
N LEU A 1 -35.02 -0.23 -5.16
CA LEU A 1 -33.70 -0.42 -4.53
C LEU A 1 -33.00 0.93 -4.55
N SER A 2 -32.84 1.57 -3.40
CA SER A 2 -32.12 2.86 -3.33
C SER A 2 -30.67 2.63 -3.75
N SER A 3 -30.09 3.63 -4.41
CA SER A 3 -28.78 3.59 -5.08
C SER A 3 -27.56 3.38 -4.15
N GLU A 4 -27.76 3.13 -2.86
CA GLU A 4 -26.69 3.13 -1.84
C GLU A 4 -26.06 1.75 -1.57
N GLN A 5 -26.59 0.65 -2.13
CA GLN A 5 -26.10 -0.71 -1.87
C GLN A 5 -25.38 -1.37 -3.07
N LYS A 6 -24.31 -0.75 -3.60
CA LYS A 6 -23.52 -1.34 -4.70
C LYS A 6 -22.02 -1.52 -4.42
N ILE A 7 -21.55 -1.14 -3.25
CA ILE A 7 -20.12 -1.26 -2.89
C ILE A 7 -19.95 -2.48 -1.98
N ASP A 8 -19.18 -3.47 -2.42
CA ASP A 8 -18.91 -4.69 -1.64
C ASP A 8 -17.75 -4.50 -0.65
N ALA A 9 -16.72 -3.74 -1.02
CA ALA A 9 -15.57 -3.44 -0.20
C ALA A 9 -14.89 -2.13 -0.66
N ILE A 10 -14.00 -1.60 0.17
CA ILE A 10 -13.19 -0.41 -0.11
C ILE A 10 -11.72 -0.80 0.01
N GLU A 11 -10.87 -0.41 -0.94
CA GLU A 11 -9.40 -0.47 -0.79
C GLU A 11 -8.84 0.95 -0.71
N LEU A 12 -8.27 1.31 0.44
CA LEU A 12 -7.60 2.60 0.62
C LEU A 12 -6.14 2.50 0.20
N ASN A 13 -5.76 3.24 -0.84
CA ASN A 13 -4.39 3.25 -1.32
C ASN A 13 -3.52 4.27 -0.56
N LEU A 14 -2.72 3.79 0.39
CA LEU A 14 -1.75 4.60 1.14
C LEU A 14 -0.35 4.59 0.51
N ALA A 15 -0.19 3.94 -0.64
CA ALA A 15 1.09 3.68 -1.28
C ALA A 15 1.41 4.64 -2.45
N CYS A 16 0.54 5.61 -2.74
CA CYS A 16 0.72 6.54 -3.86
C CYS A 16 1.27 7.89 -3.37
N PRO A 17 2.30 8.45 -4.03
CA PRO A 17 2.81 9.79 -3.72
C PRO A 17 1.86 10.86 -4.31
N ASN A 18 0.76 11.10 -3.61
CA ASN A 18 -0.27 12.05 -4.04
C ASN A 18 -0.04 13.48 -3.54
N VAL A 19 0.90 13.69 -2.61
CA VAL A 19 1.16 14.99 -2.00
C VAL A 19 2.56 15.47 -2.38
N ILE A 20 2.62 16.60 -3.08
CA ILE A 20 3.88 17.21 -3.52
C ILE A 20 4.71 17.60 -2.28
N GLY A 21 5.97 17.20 -2.26
CA GLY A 21 6.91 17.53 -1.18
C GLY A 21 6.76 16.68 0.09
N LYS A 22 5.86 15.69 0.11
CA LYS A 22 5.73 14.73 1.20
C LYS A 22 6.08 13.31 0.76
N PRO A 23 6.61 12.47 1.66
CA PRO A 23 6.74 11.04 1.40
C PRO A 23 5.38 10.40 1.10
N ILE A 24 5.41 9.16 0.59
CA ILE A 24 4.21 8.32 0.50
C ILE A 24 3.62 8.18 1.91
N ILE A 25 2.29 8.25 2.04
CA ILE A 25 1.60 8.24 3.35
C ILE A 25 2.06 7.05 4.20
N ALA A 26 2.16 5.85 3.62
CA ALA A 26 2.59 4.66 4.34
C ALA A 26 4.11 4.60 4.68
N TYR A 27 4.92 5.58 4.28
CA TYR A 27 6.28 5.79 4.80
C TYR A 27 6.38 6.94 5.81
N ASP A 28 5.31 7.71 5.99
CA ASP A 28 5.15 8.69 7.07
C ASP A 28 4.18 8.11 8.09
N PHE A 29 4.72 7.42 9.10
CA PHE A 29 3.91 6.65 10.04
C PHE A 29 2.97 7.52 10.89
N GLU A 30 3.32 8.77 11.15
CA GLU A 30 2.41 9.71 11.83
C GLU A 30 1.23 10.07 10.92
N GLN A 31 1.50 10.32 9.64
CA GLN A 31 0.46 10.59 8.65
C GLN A 31 -0.40 9.35 8.40
N MET A 32 0.20 8.16 8.32
CA MET A 32 -0.53 6.90 8.17
C MET A 32 -1.50 6.68 9.34
N ASP A 33 -1.05 6.87 10.58
CA ASP A 33 -1.89 6.76 11.77
C ASP A 33 -3.03 7.79 11.72
N SER A 34 -2.72 9.05 11.43
CA SER A 34 -3.70 10.14 11.33
C SER A 34 -4.77 9.89 10.24
N VAL A 35 -4.37 9.36 9.08
CA VAL A 35 -5.29 9.03 7.98
C VAL A 35 -6.20 7.86 8.37
N LEU A 36 -5.65 6.79 8.94
CA LEU A 36 -6.45 5.64 9.38
C LEU A 36 -7.40 6.02 10.52
N GLN A 37 -6.97 6.89 11.43
CA GLN A 37 -7.84 7.47 12.46
C GLN A 37 -9.03 8.20 11.83
N ALA A 38 -8.77 9.14 10.92
CA ALA A 38 -9.80 9.91 10.25
C ALA A 38 -10.77 9.02 9.45
N VAL A 39 -10.25 8.02 8.73
CA VAL A 39 -11.06 7.06 7.97
C VAL A 39 -11.91 6.19 8.89
N SER A 40 -11.34 5.71 10.01
CA SER A 40 -12.07 4.89 10.98
C SER A 40 -13.23 5.63 11.67
N ALA A 41 -13.16 6.97 11.73
CA ALA A 41 -14.21 7.82 12.29
C ALA A 41 -15.35 8.14 11.31
N ILE A 42 -15.24 7.75 10.03
CA ILE A 42 -16.31 7.98 9.04
C ILE A 42 -17.54 7.15 9.42
N PRO A 43 -18.74 7.75 9.52
CA PRO A 43 -19.96 7.01 9.84
C PRO A 43 -20.17 5.84 8.87
N ASN A 44 -20.55 4.68 9.43
CA ASN A 44 -20.79 3.44 8.69
C ASN A 44 -19.58 2.86 7.93
N ILE A 45 -18.35 3.36 8.09
CA ILE A 45 -17.18 2.79 7.41
C ILE A 45 -16.99 1.31 7.73
N ALA A 46 -17.24 0.93 8.99
CA ALA A 46 -17.14 -0.46 9.45
C ALA A 46 -18.24 -1.38 8.90
N THR A 47 -19.26 -0.86 8.23
CA THR A 47 -20.28 -1.68 7.56
C THR A 47 -19.79 -2.29 6.25
N LYS A 48 -18.63 -1.83 5.74
CA LYS A 48 -17.96 -2.35 4.56
C LYS A 48 -16.56 -2.83 4.94
N PRO A 49 -16.08 -3.97 4.40
CA PRO A 49 -14.69 -4.37 4.57
C PRO A 49 -13.76 -3.30 4.01
N LEU A 50 -12.86 -2.78 4.84
CA LEU A 50 -11.81 -1.85 4.43
C LEU A 50 -10.49 -2.61 4.26
N GLY A 51 -9.92 -2.55 3.06
CA GLY A 51 -8.56 -2.95 2.77
C GLY A 51 -7.61 -1.77 2.72
N VAL A 52 -6.33 -2.04 2.90
CA VAL A 52 -5.27 -1.03 2.74
C VAL A 52 -4.22 -1.53 1.76
N LYS A 53 -3.96 -0.77 0.69
CA LYS A 53 -2.89 -1.06 -0.27
C LYS A 53 -1.59 -0.39 0.19
N MET A 54 -0.60 -1.23 0.48
CA MET A 54 0.67 -0.81 1.10
C MET A 54 1.82 -0.78 0.08
N PRO A 55 2.80 0.12 0.24
CA PRO A 55 4.04 0.09 -0.52
C PRO A 55 4.91 -1.08 -0.03
N PRO A 56 5.99 -1.42 -0.76
CA PRO A 56 7.00 -2.35 -0.25
C PRO A 56 7.81 -1.71 0.89
N TYR A 57 8.11 -2.44 1.95
CA TYR A 57 9.15 -2.10 2.92
C TYR A 57 10.37 -2.99 2.72
N PHE A 58 11.51 -2.50 3.20
CA PHE A 58 12.82 -3.12 2.99
C PHE A 58 13.63 -3.30 4.28
N ASP A 59 13.12 -2.84 5.43
CA ASP A 59 13.73 -3.05 6.73
C ASP A 59 12.68 -3.44 7.79
N GLY A 60 13.16 -4.13 8.83
CA GLY A 60 12.33 -4.62 9.93
C GLY A 60 11.57 -3.52 10.70
N PRO A 61 12.22 -2.40 11.10
CA PRO A 61 11.55 -1.31 11.81
C PRO A 61 10.34 -0.76 11.05
N HIS A 62 10.44 -0.53 9.75
CA HIS A 62 9.31 -0.05 8.95
C HIS A 62 8.16 -1.06 8.92
N PHE A 63 8.45 -2.36 8.81
CA PHE A 63 7.41 -3.40 8.92
C PHE A 63 6.71 -3.35 10.28
N GLN A 64 7.48 -3.25 11.38
CA GLN A 64 6.95 -3.19 12.74
C GLN A 64 6.08 -1.95 12.97
N GLN A 65 6.52 -0.78 12.50
CA GLN A 65 5.77 0.47 12.61
C GLN A 65 4.46 0.40 11.81
N ALA A 66 4.53 -0.01 10.54
CA ALA A 66 3.36 -0.15 9.68
C ALA A 66 2.33 -1.13 10.24
N ALA A 67 2.77 -2.34 10.61
CA ALA A 67 1.89 -3.37 11.16
C ALA A 67 1.32 -2.95 12.52
N GLY A 68 2.12 -2.33 13.38
CA GLY A 68 1.68 -1.79 14.67
C GLY A 68 0.54 -0.78 14.50
N ILE A 69 0.64 0.12 13.53
CA ILE A 69 -0.44 1.07 13.21
C ILE A 69 -1.67 0.33 12.67
N LEU A 70 -1.52 -0.56 11.68
CA LEU A 70 -2.64 -1.31 11.11
C LEU A 70 -3.41 -2.12 12.17
N ASN A 71 -2.70 -2.73 13.12
CA ASN A 71 -3.29 -3.50 14.21
C ASN A 71 -4.14 -2.63 15.16
N LYS A 72 -3.82 -1.34 15.35
CA LYS A 72 -4.69 -0.40 16.11
C LYS A 72 -6.09 -0.30 15.46
N TYR A 73 -6.16 -0.44 14.13
CA TYR A 73 -7.37 -0.26 13.33
C TYR A 73 -8.00 -1.57 12.85
N LYS A 74 -7.64 -2.74 13.43
CA LYS A 74 -8.19 -4.07 13.06
C LYS A 74 -9.72 -4.19 13.13
N HIS A 75 -10.36 -3.30 13.90
CA HIS A 75 -11.81 -3.22 13.96
C HIS A 75 -12.43 -2.78 12.63
N VAL A 76 -11.74 -1.97 11.82
CA VAL A 76 -12.18 -1.53 10.47
C VAL A 76 -11.37 -2.19 9.36
N VAL A 77 -10.04 -2.24 9.47
CA VAL A 77 -9.15 -2.83 8.45
C VAL A 77 -9.28 -4.35 8.47
N LYS A 78 -9.67 -4.94 7.34
CA LYS A 78 -9.88 -6.39 7.17
C LYS A 78 -8.83 -7.06 6.31
N TYR A 79 -8.16 -6.31 5.44
CA TYR A 79 -7.02 -6.87 4.71
C TYR A 79 -5.97 -5.82 4.37
N VAL A 80 -4.76 -6.30 4.12
CA VAL A 80 -3.63 -5.52 3.63
C VAL A 80 -3.18 -6.12 2.30
N ALA A 81 -3.28 -5.32 1.24
CA ALA A 81 -2.76 -5.69 -0.07
C ALA A 81 -1.30 -5.26 -0.19
N SER A 82 -0.41 -6.25 -0.36
CA SER A 82 1.04 -6.08 -0.32
C SER A 82 1.67 -6.72 -1.55
N ILE A 83 2.25 -5.98 -2.50
CA ILE A 83 2.69 -4.58 -2.48
C ILE A 83 2.08 -3.76 -3.63
N ASN A 84 2.13 -2.43 -3.51
CA ASN A 84 2.13 -1.53 -4.67
C ASN A 84 3.50 -1.62 -5.40
N THR A 85 3.63 -0.98 -6.55
CA THR A 85 4.88 -0.94 -7.33
C THR A 85 6.07 -0.46 -6.48
N ILE A 86 7.28 -0.94 -6.79
CA ILE A 86 8.51 -0.36 -6.23
C ILE A 86 8.75 0.97 -6.93
N GLY A 87 8.69 2.08 -6.20
CA GLY A 87 8.74 3.43 -6.77
C GLY A 87 10.12 3.82 -7.32
N ASN A 88 10.13 4.81 -8.22
CA ASN A 88 11.32 5.47 -8.76
C ASN A 88 12.33 4.54 -9.47
N ALA A 89 11.84 3.52 -10.15
CA ALA A 89 12.66 2.74 -11.06
C ALA A 89 12.83 3.45 -12.41
N LEU A 90 13.94 3.15 -13.08
CA LEU A 90 14.28 3.66 -14.41
C LEU A 90 14.57 2.48 -15.34
N ALA A 91 13.87 2.43 -16.45
CA ALA A 91 14.23 1.56 -17.57
C ALA A 91 14.80 2.44 -18.70
N VAL A 92 15.93 2.01 -19.25
CA VAL A 92 16.70 2.73 -20.27
C VAL A 92 16.75 1.89 -21.53
N ASP A 93 16.44 2.49 -22.67
CA ASP A 93 16.74 1.93 -23.98
C ASP A 93 18.24 2.13 -24.26
N THR A 94 18.96 1.03 -24.39
CA THR A 94 20.42 1.05 -24.57
C THR A 94 20.86 1.47 -25.97
N VAL A 95 19.95 1.52 -26.95
CA VAL A 95 20.24 1.97 -28.32
C VAL A 95 20.13 3.48 -28.43
N SER A 96 19.04 4.05 -27.91
CA SER A 96 18.81 5.50 -27.93
C SER A 96 19.41 6.25 -26.73
N GLU A 97 19.96 5.51 -25.75
CA GLU A 97 20.50 6.05 -24.49
C GLU A 97 19.49 6.92 -23.72
N SER A 98 18.21 6.56 -23.78
CA SER A 98 17.11 7.37 -23.23
C SER A 98 16.18 6.55 -22.34
N PRO A 99 15.45 7.18 -21.39
CA PRO A 99 14.40 6.49 -20.66
C PRO A 99 13.31 5.95 -21.59
N VAL A 100 12.74 4.79 -21.24
CA VAL A 100 11.67 4.15 -22.05
C VAL A 100 10.29 4.82 -21.87
N ILE A 101 10.15 5.71 -20.89
CA ILE A 101 8.94 6.51 -20.66
C ILE A 101 9.28 8.00 -20.56
N SER A 102 8.32 8.87 -20.93
CA SER A 102 8.53 10.32 -20.95
C SER A 102 8.18 11.03 -19.63
N SER A 103 7.27 10.48 -18.84
CA SER A 103 6.82 11.11 -17.59
C SER A 103 7.92 11.14 -16.53
N LYS A 104 7.96 12.21 -15.71
CA LYS A 104 8.87 12.33 -14.54
C LYS A 104 10.35 12.05 -14.87
N GLY A 105 10.81 12.44 -16.07
CA GLY A 105 12.19 12.21 -16.49
C GLY A 105 12.58 10.74 -16.62
N GLY A 106 11.61 9.85 -16.87
CA GLY A 106 11.85 8.41 -17.04
C GLY A 106 11.52 7.54 -15.82
N LEU A 107 11.24 8.15 -14.67
CA LEU A 107 11.00 7.44 -13.42
C LEU A 107 9.55 6.97 -13.28
N ALA A 108 9.37 5.69 -12.93
CA ALA A 108 8.06 5.08 -12.68
C ALA A 108 8.10 3.96 -11.63
N GLY A 109 6.93 3.38 -11.35
CA GLY A 109 6.80 2.19 -10.53
C GLY A 109 7.24 0.92 -11.28
N LEU A 110 8.15 0.15 -10.70
CA LEU A 110 8.52 -1.19 -11.15
C LEU A 110 7.46 -2.20 -10.72
N SER A 111 7.07 -3.08 -11.65
CA SER A 111 6.05 -4.11 -11.45
C SER A 111 6.41 -5.42 -12.17
N GLY A 112 5.50 -6.40 -12.15
CA GLY A 112 5.68 -7.69 -12.83
C GLY A 112 6.70 -8.60 -12.14
N ARG A 113 7.31 -9.52 -12.91
CA ARG A 113 8.23 -10.54 -12.38
C ARG A 113 9.42 -9.96 -11.59
N ALA A 114 9.83 -8.74 -11.91
CA ALA A 114 10.95 -8.07 -11.27
C ALA A 114 10.72 -7.82 -9.77
N VAL A 115 9.46 -7.67 -9.34
CA VAL A 115 9.15 -7.36 -7.93
C VAL A 115 8.71 -8.57 -7.10
N LYS A 116 8.65 -9.76 -7.71
CA LYS A 116 8.12 -10.99 -7.09
C LYS A 116 8.70 -11.26 -5.70
N TYR A 117 10.03 -11.27 -5.59
CA TYR A 117 10.70 -11.65 -4.35
C TYR A 117 10.52 -10.60 -3.25
N THR A 118 10.50 -9.31 -3.61
CA THR A 118 10.16 -8.23 -2.69
C THR A 118 8.71 -8.34 -2.22
N ALA A 119 7.77 -8.63 -3.13
CA ALA A 119 6.37 -8.83 -2.79
C ALA A 119 6.18 -10.01 -1.82
N LEU A 120 6.80 -11.16 -2.10
CA LEU A 120 6.77 -12.34 -1.21
C LEU A 120 7.35 -12.03 0.18
N ALA A 121 8.47 -11.32 0.25
CA ALA A 121 9.07 -10.91 1.52
C ALA A 121 8.12 -10.02 2.33
N ASN A 122 7.47 -9.05 1.66
CA ASN A 122 6.51 -8.15 2.30
C ASN A 122 5.26 -8.89 2.79
N VAL A 123 4.68 -9.78 1.97
CA VAL A 123 3.55 -10.63 2.37
C VAL A 123 3.91 -11.47 3.60
N LYS A 124 5.09 -12.09 3.61
CA LYS A 124 5.56 -12.91 4.74
C LYS A 124 5.73 -12.08 6.01
N GLN A 125 6.39 -10.92 5.92
CA GLN A 125 6.62 -10.05 7.07
C GLN A 125 5.32 -9.47 7.62
N MET A 126 4.42 -8.98 6.75
CA MET A 126 3.10 -8.51 7.15
C MET A 126 2.29 -9.60 7.82
N ARG A 127 2.31 -10.84 7.31
CA ARG A 127 1.57 -11.93 7.94
C ARG A 127 2.10 -12.27 9.34
N ILE A 128 3.43 -12.17 9.55
CA ILE A 128 4.04 -12.40 10.88
C ILE A 128 3.59 -11.33 11.88
N LEU A 129 3.46 -10.07 11.44
CA LEU A 129 3.30 -8.92 12.34
C LEU A 129 1.85 -8.44 12.50
N LEU A 130 0.98 -8.71 11.52
CA LEU A 130 -0.42 -8.31 11.57
C LEU A 130 -1.23 -9.29 12.42
N ASP A 131 -2.19 -8.74 13.15
CA ASP A 131 -3.21 -9.50 13.87
C ASP A 131 -3.93 -10.49 12.94
N ASP A 132 -4.26 -11.66 13.44
CA ASP A 132 -4.87 -12.75 12.66
C ASP A 132 -6.23 -12.36 12.05
N SER A 133 -6.89 -11.32 12.58
CA SER A 133 -8.14 -10.78 12.01
C SER A 133 -7.95 -9.90 10.77
N ILE A 134 -6.72 -9.56 10.41
CA ILE A 134 -6.38 -8.79 9.20
C ILE A 134 -5.74 -9.74 8.19
N ASP A 135 -6.39 -9.98 7.05
CA ASP A 135 -5.86 -10.80 5.97
C ASP A 135 -4.68 -10.12 5.24
N VAL A 136 -3.81 -10.92 4.62
CA VAL A 136 -2.74 -10.40 3.75
C VAL A 136 -2.96 -10.89 2.33
N VAL A 137 -3.19 -9.94 1.42
CA VAL A 137 -3.40 -10.21 -0.01
C VAL A 137 -2.10 -9.92 -0.76
N GLY A 138 -1.53 -10.96 -1.37
CA GLY A 138 -0.30 -10.84 -2.15
C GLY A 138 -0.53 -10.20 -3.52
N VAL A 139 0.26 -9.18 -3.84
CA VAL A 139 0.24 -8.46 -5.12
C VAL A 139 1.68 -8.21 -5.59
N GLY A 140 2.01 -8.68 -6.79
CA GLY A 140 3.29 -8.41 -7.46
C GLY A 140 4.06 -9.68 -7.85
N GLY A 141 4.24 -9.89 -9.15
CA GLY A 141 5.15 -10.89 -9.73
C GLY A 141 4.64 -12.32 -9.72
#